data_AF-A0A9E3BTP1-F1
#
_entry.id   AF-A0A9E3BTP1-F1
#
_cell.length_a   1.000
_cell.length_b   1.000
_cell.length_c   1.000
_cell.angle_alpha   90.00
_cell.angle_beta   90.00
_cell.angle_gamma   90.00
#
_symmetry.space_group_name_H-M   'P 1'
#
loop_
_entity.id
_entity.type
_entity.pdbx_description
1 polymer ?
#
loop_
_entity_poly.entity_id
_entity_poly.type
_entity_poly.pdbx_seq_one_letter_code
_entity_poly.pdbx_strand_id
1 'polypeptide(L)'
;MSRWLICIVAMLLAGPATAADVTALQVVEVGLFRAVTTGEMPSPQAVNERTALLDNVVFYNLTTKVPARLGIRFGTRFRVVGAPANQTVMLRSIWRIPEPGIQKPETGKFYRESIADNENVIGGLSMRGYTFDDYWEIRCGEWLQEVWFGDRKLLSQTFTVEDCQGVPSAARGMARPAG
;
A
#
# COMPACT_ATOMS: atom_id res chain seq x y z
N MET A 1 -46.47 25.83 50.10
CA MET A 1 -45.55 24.69 49.88
C MET A 1 -45.69 24.23 48.44
N SER A 2 -44.59 23.70 47.88
CA SER A 2 -44.45 23.08 46.55
C SER A 2 -43.98 23.99 45.40
N ARG A 3 -42.65 24.09 45.28
CA ARG A 3 -41.92 24.49 44.06
C ARG A 3 -41.76 23.22 43.23
N TRP A 4 -42.36 23.15 42.04
CA TRP A 4 -42.08 22.07 41.08
C TRP A 4 -40.89 22.46 40.22
N LEU A 5 -39.79 21.72 40.39
CA LEU A 5 -38.66 21.71 39.47
C LEU A 5 -39.07 21.00 38.18
N ILE A 6 -38.99 21.70 37.04
CA ILE A 6 -39.04 21.07 35.72
C ILE A 6 -37.61 20.67 35.38
N CYS A 7 -37.32 19.37 35.46
CA CYS A 7 -36.11 18.77 34.87
C CYS A 7 -36.32 18.65 33.35
N ILE A 8 -35.69 19.53 32.56
CA ILE A 8 -35.57 19.32 31.12
C ILE A 8 -34.48 18.27 30.91
N VAL A 9 -34.89 17.04 30.60
CA VAL A 9 -34.00 15.99 30.08
C VAL A 9 -33.76 16.31 28.61
N ALA A 10 -32.58 16.83 28.28
CA ALA A 10 -32.13 16.95 26.90
C ALA A 10 -31.69 15.56 26.39
N MET A 11 -32.59 14.84 25.71
CA MET A 11 -32.22 13.65 24.93
C MET A 11 -31.46 14.10 23.68
N LEU A 12 -30.15 13.88 23.68
CA LEU A 12 -29.30 13.95 22.50
C LEU A 12 -29.69 12.83 21.53
N LEU A 13 -30.36 13.19 20.43
CA LEU A 13 -30.58 12.30 19.29
C LEU A 13 -29.25 12.05 18.57
N ALA A 14 -28.51 11.02 18.98
CA ALA A 14 -27.44 10.48 18.16
C ALA A 14 -28.07 9.69 17.00
N GLY A 15 -28.11 10.29 15.80
CA GLY A 15 -28.52 9.58 14.58
C GLY A 15 -27.57 8.42 14.27
N PRO A 16 -28.03 7.36 13.57
CA PRO A 16 -27.16 6.26 13.17
C PRO A 16 -26.04 6.79 12.27
N ALA A 17 -24.79 6.60 12.68
CA ALA A 17 -23.66 6.81 11.79
C ALA A 17 -23.75 5.75 10.69
N THR A 18 -24.00 6.16 9.44
CA THR A 18 -23.86 5.28 8.29
C THR A 18 -22.42 4.80 8.22
N ALA A 19 -22.20 3.51 8.41
CA ALA A 19 -20.89 2.90 8.25
C ALA A 19 -20.44 3.05 6.79
N ALA A 20 -19.14 3.31 6.60
CA ALA A 20 -18.55 3.33 5.27
C ALA A 20 -18.65 1.95 4.62
N ASP A 21 -19.07 1.90 3.37
CA ASP A 21 -19.00 0.71 2.52
C ASP A 21 -18.17 1.04 1.28
N VAL A 22 -16.98 0.45 1.19
CA VAL A 22 -16.16 0.49 -0.02
C VAL A 22 -16.55 -0.69 -0.89
N THR A 23 -17.27 -0.40 -1.97
CA THR A 23 -17.80 -1.42 -2.87
C THR A 23 -16.71 -1.96 -3.81
N ALA A 24 -15.83 -1.09 -4.32
CA ALA A 24 -14.78 -1.46 -5.27
C ALA A 24 -13.61 -0.48 -5.28
N LEU A 25 -12.48 -0.93 -5.84
CA LEU A 25 -11.39 -0.06 -6.28
C LEU A 25 -11.32 -0.12 -7.80
N GLN A 26 -11.68 0.98 -8.46
CA GLN A 26 -11.60 1.06 -9.91
C GLN A 26 -10.17 1.43 -10.30
N VAL A 27 -9.43 0.48 -10.87
CA VAL A 27 -8.07 0.71 -11.37
C VAL A 27 -8.08 1.75 -12.49
N VAL A 28 -7.19 2.74 -12.39
CA VAL A 28 -7.04 3.84 -13.33
C VAL A 28 -5.72 3.70 -14.09
N GLU A 29 -4.61 3.43 -13.39
CA GLU A 29 -3.29 3.23 -13.99
C GLU A 29 -2.55 2.12 -13.25
N VAL A 30 -1.79 1.32 -13.99
CA VAL A 30 -0.87 0.29 -13.49
C VAL A 30 0.44 0.48 -14.21
N GLY A 31 1.53 0.66 -13.50
CA GLY A 31 2.78 1.00 -14.17
C GLY A 31 3.91 1.50 -13.32
N LEU A 32 4.91 1.99 -14.02
CA LEU A 32 6.06 2.69 -13.48
C LEU A 32 5.72 4.16 -13.32
N PHE A 33 6.13 4.75 -12.19
CA PHE A 33 5.83 6.13 -11.88
C PHE A 33 7.04 6.89 -11.34
N ARG A 34 6.95 8.22 -11.41
CA ARG A 34 7.81 9.15 -10.68
C ARG A 34 6.95 9.99 -9.74
N ALA A 35 7.52 10.44 -8.63
CA ALA A 35 6.83 11.28 -7.67
C ALA A 35 7.85 12.06 -6.82
N VAL A 36 7.39 13.16 -6.23
CA VAL A 36 8.15 13.87 -5.19
C VAL A 36 7.84 13.21 -3.85
N THR A 37 8.86 12.76 -3.13
CA THR A 37 8.69 12.31 -1.75
C THR A 37 8.64 13.56 -0.86
N THR A 38 7.52 13.80 -0.19
CA THR A 38 7.30 14.98 0.66
C THR A 38 7.49 14.68 2.15
N GLY A 39 7.58 13.40 2.50
CA GLY A 39 7.82 12.95 3.86
C GLY A 39 7.71 11.44 3.96
N GLU A 40 7.74 10.94 5.19
CA GLU A 40 7.58 9.54 5.51
C GLU A 40 6.76 9.41 6.79
N MET A 41 6.06 8.29 6.93
CA MET A 41 5.34 7.95 8.15
C MET A 41 5.74 6.57 8.66
N PRO A 42 5.77 6.35 9.99
CA PRO A 42 6.02 5.03 10.56
C PRO A 42 4.99 4.00 10.08
N SER A 43 5.46 2.83 9.66
CA SER A 43 4.63 1.68 9.28
C SER A 43 5.36 0.39 9.64
N PRO A 44 5.25 -0.11 10.88
CA PRO A 44 6.12 -1.17 11.41
C PRO A 44 6.12 -2.50 10.63
N GLN A 45 5.05 -2.77 9.88
CA GLN A 45 4.88 -3.97 9.05
C GLN A 45 5.25 -3.75 7.59
N ALA A 46 5.57 -2.52 7.19
CA ALA A 46 6.13 -2.25 5.88
C ALA A 46 7.61 -2.66 5.86
N VAL A 47 8.11 -3.01 4.68
CA VAL A 47 9.56 -3.07 4.43
C VAL A 47 10.16 -1.71 4.79
N ASN A 48 11.32 -1.73 5.45
CA ASN A 48 11.94 -0.55 6.05
C ASN A 48 11.12 0.17 7.14
N GLU A 49 10.02 -0.44 7.62
CA GLU A 49 9.20 0.03 8.75
C GLU A 49 8.60 1.43 8.57
N ARG A 50 8.48 1.87 7.31
CA ARG A 50 8.02 3.22 6.92
C ARG A 50 7.26 3.19 5.61
N THR A 51 6.53 4.25 5.33
CA THR A 51 5.90 4.48 4.02
C THR A 51 6.14 5.93 3.60
N ALA A 52 6.50 6.13 2.33
CA ALA A 52 6.70 7.46 1.77
C ALA A 52 5.37 8.17 1.51
N LEU A 53 5.32 9.46 1.85
CA LEU A 53 4.28 10.38 1.43
C LEU A 53 4.70 10.96 0.07
N LEU A 54 3.81 10.83 -0.92
CA LEU A 54 4.10 11.16 -2.30
C LEU A 54 3.22 12.30 -2.79
N ASP A 55 3.83 13.18 -3.60
CA ASP A 55 3.15 14.23 -4.35
C ASP A 55 3.59 14.23 -5.82
N ASN A 56 2.84 14.87 -6.70
CA ASN A 56 3.12 14.98 -8.13
C ASN A 56 3.41 13.63 -8.81
N VAL A 57 2.61 12.61 -8.48
CA VAL A 57 2.75 11.26 -9.04
C VAL A 57 2.39 11.27 -10.52
N VAL A 58 3.33 10.83 -11.37
CA VAL A 58 3.12 10.67 -12.81
C VAL A 58 3.53 9.26 -13.24
N PHE A 59 2.58 8.49 -13.76
CA PHE A 59 2.85 7.23 -14.44
C PHE A 59 3.43 7.53 -15.81
N TYR A 60 4.65 7.05 -16.07
CA TYR A 60 5.36 7.30 -17.33
C TYR A 60 5.44 6.07 -18.23
N ASN A 61 5.09 4.90 -17.71
CA ASN A 61 5.01 3.66 -18.46
C ASN A 61 3.93 2.76 -17.87
N LEU A 62 2.88 2.47 -18.65
CA LEU A 62 1.78 1.60 -18.24
C LEU A 62 2.14 0.15 -18.55
N THR A 63 2.60 -0.56 -17.54
CA THR A 63 3.16 -1.91 -17.68
C THR A 63 3.13 -2.66 -16.36
N THR A 64 3.08 -3.99 -16.42
CA THR A 64 3.30 -4.86 -15.26
C THR A 64 4.74 -5.37 -15.18
N LYS A 65 5.56 -5.09 -16.20
CA LYS A 65 6.98 -5.46 -16.24
C LYS A 65 7.83 -4.38 -15.58
N VAL A 66 8.55 -4.77 -14.54
CA VAL A 66 9.34 -3.86 -13.71
C VAL A 66 10.83 -4.20 -13.89
N PRO A 67 11.65 -3.26 -14.36
CA PRO A 67 13.09 -3.51 -14.43
C PRO A 67 13.68 -3.59 -13.02
N ALA A 68 14.50 -4.60 -12.75
CA ALA A 68 15.21 -4.80 -11.48
C ALA A 68 16.32 -3.76 -11.26
N ARG A 69 15.94 -2.52 -10.94
CA ARG A 69 16.85 -1.37 -10.80
C ARG A 69 16.55 -0.57 -9.55
N LEU A 70 17.62 -0.11 -8.89
CA LEU A 70 17.53 0.77 -7.73
C LEU A 70 16.75 2.05 -8.09
N GLY A 71 15.88 2.49 -7.18
CA GLY A 71 15.04 3.67 -7.33
C GLY A 71 13.85 3.52 -8.29
N ILE A 72 13.66 2.35 -8.92
CA ILE A 72 12.46 2.11 -9.72
C ILE A 72 11.24 2.17 -8.81
N ARG A 73 10.18 2.84 -9.28
CA ARG A 73 8.89 2.89 -8.59
C ARG A 73 7.80 2.33 -9.49
N PHE A 74 6.98 1.47 -8.94
CA PHE A 74 5.88 0.81 -9.65
C PHE A 74 4.68 0.63 -8.74
N GLY A 75 3.49 0.60 -9.30
CA GLY A 75 2.28 0.48 -8.50
C GLY A 75 1.00 0.67 -9.30
N THR A 76 -0.07 0.89 -8.54
CA THR A 76 -1.42 1.02 -9.08
C THR A 76 -2.09 2.27 -8.53
N ARG A 77 -2.67 3.06 -9.42
CA ARG A 77 -3.60 4.15 -9.10
C ARG A 77 -5.03 3.65 -9.29
N PHE A 78 -5.91 3.97 -8.36
CA PHE A 78 -7.30 3.56 -8.38
C PHE A 78 -8.21 4.64 -7.80
N ARG A 79 -9.49 4.61 -8.18
CA ARG A 79 -10.56 5.38 -7.54
C ARG A 79 -11.25 4.51 -6.50
N VAL A 80 -11.47 5.07 -5.31
CA VAL A 80 -12.23 4.40 -4.24
C VAL A 80 -13.72 4.58 -4.51
N VAL A 81 -14.43 3.49 -4.78
CA VAL A 81 -15.88 3.51 -5.06
C VAL A 81 -16.62 2.95 -3.85
N GLY A 82 -17.60 3.70 -3.37
CA GLY A 82 -18.35 3.34 -2.18
C GLY A 82 -19.29 4.46 -1.73
N ALA A 83 -19.81 4.31 -0.51
CA ALA A 83 -20.65 5.31 0.14
C ALA A 83 -20.42 5.35 1.65
N PRO A 84 -20.76 6.48 2.31
CA PRO A 84 -21.05 7.78 1.73
C PRO A 84 -19.82 8.42 1.05
N ALA A 85 -20.07 9.28 0.06
CA ALA A 85 -19.02 10.02 -0.64
C ALA A 85 -18.24 10.93 0.33
N ASN A 86 -16.96 11.15 0.05
CA ASN A 86 -16.05 11.98 0.83
C ASN A 86 -15.75 11.47 2.26
N GLN A 87 -16.23 10.28 2.64
CA GLN A 87 -15.83 9.67 3.90
C GLN A 87 -14.41 9.12 3.81
N THR A 88 -13.61 9.38 4.85
CA THR A 88 -12.30 8.76 5.03
C THR A 88 -12.47 7.31 5.48
N VAL A 89 -11.74 6.41 4.81
CA VAL A 89 -11.69 4.97 5.08
C VAL A 89 -10.25 4.50 5.17
N MET A 90 -10.01 3.44 5.94
CA MET A 90 -8.70 2.80 6.02
C MET A 90 -8.64 1.62 5.04
N LEU A 91 -7.68 1.67 4.11
CA LEU A 91 -7.37 0.56 3.21
C LEU A 91 -6.03 -0.07 3.58
N ARG A 92 -6.02 -1.40 3.70
CA ARG A 92 -4.80 -2.17 3.94
C ARG A 92 -4.18 -2.57 2.60
N SER A 93 -2.96 -2.13 2.36
CA SER A 93 -2.15 -2.55 1.21
C SER A 93 -1.17 -3.63 1.64
N ILE A 94 -1.07 -4.69 0.86
CA ILE A 94 -0.10 -5.77 1.06
C ILE A 94 0.68 -5.95 -0.23
N TRP A 95 2.00 -5.89 -0.15
CA TRP A 95 2.88 -6.40 -1.20
C TRP A 95 3.38 -7.76 -0.80
N ARG A 96 3.05 -8.81 -1.56
CA ARG A 96 3.65 -10.14 -1.44
C ARG A 96 4.95 -10.16 -2.24
N ILE A 97 6.02 -10.56 -1.58
CA ILE A 97 7.38 -10.56 -2.10
C ILE A 97 7.67 -11.97 -2.65
N PRO A 98 8.29 -12.11 -3.84
CA PRO A 98 8.62 -13.42 -4.38
C PRO A 98 9.48 -14.26 -3.43
N GLU A 99 9.28 -15.58 -3.44
CA GLU A 99 10.05 -16.50 -2.59
C GLU A 99 11.59 -16.36 -2.80
N PRO A 100 12.39 -16.49 -1.73
CA PRO A 100 11.96 -16.78 -0.37
C PRO A 100 11.43 -15.55 0.39
N GLY A 101 11.55 -14.36 -0.20
CA GLY A 101 11.42 -13.05 0.46
C GLY A 101 12.69 -12.21 0.29
N ILE A 102 12.79 -11.13 1.06
CA ILE A 102 13.96 -10.25 1.14
C ILE A 102 14.42 -10.11 2.60
N GLN A 103 15.71 -9.87 2.81
CA GLN A 103 16.28 -9.72 4.14
C GLN A 103 16.98 -8.36 4.25
N LYS A 104 16.65 -7.60 5.29
CA LYS A 104 17.33 -6.35 5.61
C LYS A 104 18.71 -6.65 6.23
N PRO A 105 19.83 -6.30 5.58
CA PRO A 105 21.16 -6.73 6.00
C PRO A 105 21.56 -6.25 7.40
N GLU A 106 21.15 -5.04 7.79
CA GLU A 106 21.59 -4.41 9.04
C GLU A 106 20.96 -5.07 10.28
N THR A 107 19.78 -5.66 10.11
CA THR A 107 18.97 -6.21 11.22
C THR A 107 18.77 -7.71 11.11
N GLY A 108 19.02 -8.29 9.95
CA GLY A 108 18.65 -9.66 9.61
C GLY A 108 17.14 -9.89 9.50
N LYS A 109 16.30 -8.86 9.64
CA LYS A 109 14.85 -8.97 9.57
C LYS A 109 14.43 -9.42 8.17
N PHE A 110 13.58 -10.45 8.12
CA PHE A 110 13.16 -11.10 6.89
C PHE A 110 11.72 -10.74 6.55
N TYR A 111 11.46 -10.40 5.30
CA TYR A 111 10.16 -9.96 4.80
C TYR A 111 9.70 -10.87 3.67
N ARG A 112 8.52 -11.48 3.84
CA ARG A 112 7.74 -12.09 2.76
C ARG A 112 6.62 -11.16 2.26
N GLU A 113 6.35 -10.12 3.04
CA GLU A 113 5.34 -9.13 2.73
C GLU A 113 5.73 -7.75 3.27
N SER A 114 5.12 -6.72 2.68
CA SER A 114 5.14 -5.33 3.15
C SER A 114 3.70 -4.87 3.34
N ILE A 115 3.32 -4.51 4.57
CA ILE A 115 1.93 -4.12 4.90
C ILE A 115 1.89 -2.66 5.32
N ALA A 116 0.92 -1.91 4.77
CA ALA A 116 0.66 -0.53 5.15
C ALA A 116 -0.84 -0.19 5.12
N ASP A 117 -1.33 0.45 6.19
CA ASP A 117 -2.71 0.89 6.34
C ASP A 117 -2.79 2.40 6.00
N ASN A 118 -3.41 2.71 4.86
CA ASN A 118 -3.63 4.04 4.22
C ASN A 118 -5.00 4.64 4.52
N GLU A 119 -5.08 5.88 5.01
CA GLU A 119 -6.28 6.69 4.89
C GLU A 119 -6.56 7.02 3.42
N ASN A 120 -7.81 6.88 3.02
CA ASN A 120 -8.30 7.10 1.66
C ASN A 120 -9.66 7.77 1.73
N VAL A 121 -10.03 8.51 0.69
CA VAL A 121 -11.34 9.18 0.63
C VAL A 121 -12.21 8.49 -0.41
N ILE A 122 -13.42 8.09 -0.03
CA ILE A 122 -14.41 7.55 -0.96
C ILE A 122 -14.74 8.60 -2.03
N GLY A 123 -14.68 8.20 -3.30
CA GLY A 123 -14.79 9.07 -4.47
C GLY A 123 -13.45 9.66 -4.93
N GLY A 124 -12.43 9.64 -4.07
CA GLY A 124 -11.09 10.13 -4.35
C GLY A 124 -10.24 9.19 -5.21
N LEU A 125 -9.21 9.76 -5.84
CA LEU A 125 -8.10 8.98 -6.40
C LEU A 125 -7.09 8.69 -5.32
N SER A 126 -6.60 7.46 -5.30
CA SER A 126 -5.50 7.04 -4.45
C SER A 126 -4.54 6.17 -5.24
N MET A 127 -3.37 5.93 -4.67
CA MET A 127 -2.41 5.03 -5.26
C MET A 127 -1.65 4.25 -4.20
N ARG A 128 -1.14 3.09 -4.61
CA ARG A 128 -0.18 2.33 -3.83
C ARG A 128 0.95 1.89 -4.72
N GLY A 129 2.17 2.20 -4.29
CA GLY A 129 3.38 1.83 -4.99
C GLY A 129 4.38 1.14 -4.09
N TYR A 130 5.41 0.61 -4.72
CA TYR A 130 6.63 0.11 -4.10
C TYR A 130 7.81 0.79 -4.80
N THR A 131 8.86 1.09 -4.03
CA THR A 131 10.14 1.58 -4.54
C THR A 131 11.21 0.60 -4.11
N PHE A 132 12.18 0.30 -4.99
CA PHE A 132 13.42 -0.35 -4.56
C PHE A 132 14.38 0.73 -4.05
N ASP A 133 14.24 1.11 -2.78
CA ASP A 133 15.08 2.12 -2.12
C ASP A 133 16.49 1.57 -1.83
N ASP A 134 16.59 0.25 -1.65
CA ASP A 134 17.85 -0.47 -1.44
C ASP A 134 18.01 -1.67 -2.39
N TYR A 135 19.25 -2.05 -2.70
CA TYR A 135 19.50 -3.21 -3.56
C TYR A 135 18.96 -4.52 -2.99
N TRP A 136 18.94 -4.69 -1.65
CA TRP A 136 18.44 -5.90 -1.00
C TRP A 136 16.91 -6.05 -1.10
N GLU A 137 16.19 -4.98 -1.46
CA GLU A 137 14.76 -5.02 -1.75
C GLU A 137 14.47 -5.57 -3.15
N ILE A 138 15.45 -5.57 -4.05
CA ILE A 138 15.29 -6.03 -5.43
C ILE A 138 15.26 -7.56 -5.46
N ARG A 139 14.06 -8.11 -5.51
CA ARG A 139 13.82 -9.54 -5.76
C ARG A 139 13.14 -9.72 -7.11
N CYS A 140 13.71 -10.56 -7.97
CA CYS A 140 13.07 -10.90 -9.22
C CYS A 140 11.96 -11.93 -9.07
N GLY A 141 11.02 -11.90 -10.02
CA GLY A 141 9.84 -12.75 -10.01
C GLY A 141 8.56 -11.95 -9.83
N GLU A 142 7.50 -12.64 -9.42
CA GLU A 142 6.17 -12.05 -9.31
C GLU A 142 5.95 -11.39 -7.96
N TRP A 143 5.74 -10.08 -8.00
CA TRP A 143 5.28 -9.28 -6.87
C TRP A 143 3.77 -9.11 -6.98
N LEU A 144 3.04 -9.47 -5.93
CA LEU A 144 1.58 -9.30 -5.89
C LEU A 144 1.21 -8.15 -4.98
N GLN A 145 0.57 -7.14 -5.55
CA GLN A 145 -0.11 -6.10 -4.80
C GLN A 145 -1.52 -6.55 -4.47
N GLU A 146 -1.92 -6.41 -3.21
CA GLU A 146 -3.30 -6.53 -2.76
C GLU A 146 -3.73 -5.25 -2.04
N VAL A 147 -4.99 -4.86 -2.20
CA VAL A 147 -5.61 -3.81 -1.38
C VAL A 147 -6.93 -4.32 -0.83
N TRP A 148 -7.10 -4.15 0.48
CA TRP A 148 -8.19 -4.71 1.27
C TRP A 148 -8.96 -3.60 2.01
N PHE A 149 -10.26 -3.82 2.20
CA PHE A 149 -11.11 -3.05 3.11
C PHE A 149 -11.74 -4.01 4.11
N GLY A 150 -11.34 -3.91 5.38
CA GLY A 150 -11.59 -4.97 6.35
C GLY A 150 -11.05 -6.31 5.84
N ASP A 151 -11.90 -7.33 5.81
CA ASP A 151 -11.56 -8.68 5.35
C ASP A 151 -11.85 -8.93 3.85
N ARG A 152 -12.25 -7.88 3.11
CA ARG A 152 -12.54 -7.98 1.69
C ARG A 152 -11.37 -7.50 0.86
N LYS A 153 -10.78 -8.40 0.06
CA LYS A 153 -9.83 -8.02 -0.98
C LYS A 153 -10.58 -7.33 -2.11
N LEU A 154 -10.20 -6.08 -2.39
CA LEU A 154 -10.82 -5.26 -3.42
C LEU A 154 -9.97 -5.14 -4.69
N LEU A 155 -8.65 -5.31 -4.56
CA LEU A 155 -7.70 -5.23 -5.67
C LEU A 155 -6.64 -6.31 -5.52
N SER A 156 -6.27 -6.91 -6.65
CA SER A 156 -5.13 -7.81 -6.78
C SER A 156 -4.43 -7.51 -8.11
N GLN A 157 -3.17 -7.07 -8.06
CA GLN A 157 -2.38 -6.69 -9.24
C GLN A 157 -0.99 -7.30 -9.17
N THR A 158 -0.63 -8.10 -10.16
CA THR A 158 0.70 -8.70 -10.28
C THR A 158 1.64 -7.80 -11.09
N PHE A 159 2.88 -7.71 -10.64
CA PHE A 159 4.02 -7.14 -11.36
C PHE A 159 5.11 -8.20 -11.49
N THR A 160 5.80 -8.24 -12.63
CA THR A 160 6.92 -9.13 -12.86
C THR A 160 8.20 -8.31 -12.87
N VAL A 161 9.06 -8.55 -11.88
CA VAL A 161 10.38 -7.92 -11.79
C VAL A 161 11.37 -8.76 -12.60
N GLU A 162 11.93 -8.16 -13.65
CA GLU A 162 12.80 -8.81 -14.65
C GLU A 162 14.15 -8.07 -14.82
N ASP A 163 15.05 -8.58 -15.67
CA ASP A 163 16.39 -8.03 -15.94
C ASP A 163 17.38 -8.02 -14.75
N CYS A 164 17.35 -9.07 -13.94
CA CYS A 164 18.11 -9.22 -12.68
C CYS A 164 19.64 -9.29 -12.83
N GLN A 165 20.15 -9.35 -14.05
CA GLN A 165 21.58 -9.55 -14.31
C GLN A 165 22.44 -8.39 -13.76
N GLY A 166 21.86 -7.18 -13.70
CA GLY A 166 22.49 -5.98 -13.17
C GLY A 166 22.40 -5.79 -11.65
N VAL A 167 21.67 -6.67 -10.93
CA VAL A 167 21.56 -6.56 -9.47
C VAL A 167 22.87 -7.08 -8.84
N PRO A 168 23.51 -6.31 -7.93
CA PRO A 168 24.73 -6.75 -7.25
C PRO A 168 24.58 -8.15 -6.66
N SER A 169 25.60 -9.00 -6.83
CA SER A 169 25.56 -10.41 -6.39
C SER A 169 25.28 -10.55 -4.89
N ALA A 170 25.76 -9.61 -4.06
CA ALA A 170 25.49 -9.55 -2.63
C ALA A 170 23.99 -9.39 -2.29
N ALA A 171 23.21 -8.78 -3.19
CA ALA A 171 21.76 -8.61 -3.04
C ALA A 171 20.93 -9.75 -3.67
N ARG A 172 21.54 -10.61 -4.51
CA ARG A 172 20.81 -11.71 -5.17
C ARG A 172 20.41 -12.85 -4.24
N GLY A 173 20.99 -12.94 -3.04
CA GLY A 173 20.84 -14.07 -2.13
C GLY A 173 21.47 -15.32 -2.74
N MET A 174 22.47 -15.90 -2.07
CA MET A 174 23.06 -17.16 -2.51
C MET A 174 22.00 -18.27 -2.54
N ALA A 175 21.44 -18.56 -3.71
CA ALA A 175 20.98 -19.91 -3.99
C ALA A 175 22.22 -20.79 -3.97
N ARG A 176 22.38 -21.59 -2.92
CA ARG A 176 23.39 -22.66 -2.89
C ARG A 176 23.14 -23.53 -4.13
N PRO A 177 24.13 -23.80 -4.99
CA PRO A 177 23.94 -24.80 -6.03
C PRO A 177 23.66 -26.13 -5.35
N ALA A 178 22.62 -26.83 -5.80
CA ALA A 178 22.46 -28.24 -5.52
C ALA A 178 23.65 -28.96 -6.15
N GLY A 179 24.40 -29.69 -5.31
CA GLY A 179 25.45 -30.60 -5.77
C GLY A 179 24.86 -31.88 -6.35
#